data_AF-A0A0X3BK63-F1
#
_entry.id   AF-A0A0X3BK63-F1
#
_cell.length_a   1.000
_cell.length_b   1.000
_cell.length_c   1.000
_cell.angle_alpha   90.00
_cell.angle_beta   90.00
_cell.angle_gamma   90.00
#
_symmetry.space_group_name_H-M   'P 1'
#
loop_
_entity.id
_entity.type
_entity.pdbx_description
1 polymer ?
#
loop_
_entity_poly.entity_id
_entity_poly.type
_entity_poly.pdbx_seq_one_letter_code
_entity_poly.pdbx_strand_id
1 'polypeptide(L)'
;MSSLANFDPEIAGLIEEERLRQVNGLELIASENVVSRAVLEAMGSIMTNKYAEGYPGKRYYGGCEFHDVVENLARDRLCKLFGAEHANVQPHSGSQANQAVYFAYLNYKDRIMSQSLTQGGHLSHGSPVNITGRWYSIFHYGVDSETETLDYAAIEDIAGSQNPRSSSAVQAPTRARSTLRRSRRSPRPSARGAWPTSPISPDSARPDTITARSVSSIS
;
A
#
# COMPACT_ATOMS: atom_id res chain seq x y z
N MET A 1 7.58 -31.28 -21.41
CA MET A 1 6.75 -30.08 -21.66
C MET A 1 5.87 -29.86 -20.44
N SER A 2 5.65 -28.61 -20.03
CA SER A 2 4.80 -28.30 -18.87
C SER A 2 3.34 -28.66 -19.18
N SER A 3 2.51 -28.85 -18.14
CA SER A 3 1.07 -29.08 -18.32
C SER A 3 0.42 -27.96 -19.15
N LEU A 4 0.87 -26.72 -18.96
CA LEU A 4 0.39 -25.57 -19.73
C LEU A 4 0.76 -25.68 -21.21
N ALA A 5 2.01 -26.02 -21.56
CA ALA A 5 2.42 -26.12 -22.95
C ALA A 5 1.66 -27.22 -23.74
N ASN A 6 1.19 -28.26 -23.06
CA ASN A 6 0.37 -29.29 -23.69
C ASN A 6 -1.10 -28.86 -23.86
N PHE A 7 -1.63 -28.07 -22.93
CA PHE A 7 -3.04 -27.63 -22.91
C PHE A 7 -3.27 -26.36 -23.74
N ASP A 8 -2.37 -25.38 -23.59
CA ASP A 8 -2.41 -24.07 -24.23
C ASP A 8 -0.98 -23.66 -24.64
N PRO A 9 -0.50 -24.15 -25.81
CA PRO A 9 0.84 -23.85 -26.30
C PRO A 9 1.03 -22.37 -26.67
N GLU A 10 -0.04 -21.65 -27.01
CA GLU A 10 0.02 -20.23 -27.36
C GLU A 10 0.39 -19.38 -26.13
N ILE A 11 -0.32 -19.58 -25.01
CA ILE A 11 0.01 -18.90 -23.75
C ILE A 11 1.38 -19.31 -23.24
N ALA A 12 1.75 -20.59 -23.36
CA ALA A 12 3.08 -21.05 -22.98
C ALA A 12 4.19 -20.36 -23.77
N GLY A 13 3.98 -20.13 -25.08
CA GLY A 13 4.89 -19.37 -25.93
C GLY A 13 5.04 -17.92 -25.49
N LEU A 14 3.92 -17.22 -25.24
CA LEU A 14 3.94 -15.82 -24.81
C LEU A 14 4.61 -15.61 -23.44
N ILE A 15 4.45 -16.56 -22.50
CA ILE A 15 5.16 -16.52 -21.21
C ILE A 15 6.67 -16.61 -21.41
N GLU A 16 7.14 -17.45 -22.35
CA GLU A 16 8.56 -17.57 -22.65
C GLU A 16 9.11 -16.32 -23.35
N GLU A 17 8.33 -15.70 -24.25
CA GLU A 17 8.69 -14.42 -24.85
C GLU A 17 8.80 -13.30 -23.80
N GLU A 18 7.88 -13.23 -22.84
CA GLU A 18 7.96 -12.26 -21.73
C GLU A 18 9.17 -12.54 -20.82
N ARG A 19 9.48 -13.81 -20.54
CA ARG A 19 10.69 -14.18 -19.80
C ARG A 19 11.94 -13.68 -20.53
N LEU A 20 12.02 -13.85 -21.85
CA LEU A 20 13.13 -13.35 -22.66
C LEU A 20 13.18 -11.82 -22.68
N ARG A 21 12.04 -11.13 -22.73
CA ARG A 21 11.97 -9.66 -22.60
C ARG A 21 12.58 -9.20 -21.27
N GLN A 22 12.21 -9.81 -20.15
CA GLN A 22 12.74 -9.45 -18.83
C GLN A 22 14.23 -9.76 -18.68
N VAL A 23 14.70 -10.88 -19.25
CA VAL A 23 16.12 -11.29 -19.17
C VAL A 23 17.02 -10.40 -20.03
N ASN A 24 16.55 -10.00 -21.21
CA ASN A 24 17.35 -9.24 -22.17
C ASN A 24 17.16 -7.72 -22.06
N GLY A 25 16.12 -7.28 -21.35
CA GLY A 25 15.80 -5.88 -21.13
C GLY A 25 16.50 -5.30 -19.90
N LEU A 26 16.83 -4.01 -19.97
CA LEU A 26 17.19 -3.22 -18.79
C LEU A 26 15.93 -2.54 -18.26
N GLU A 27 15.36 -3.10 -17.20
CA GLU A 27 14.16 -2.57 -16.56
C GLU A 27 14.52 -1.41 -15.62
N LEU A 28 13.98 -0.22 -15.90
CA LEU A 28 14.27 1.03 -15.18
C LEU A 28 13.02 1.64 -14.55
N ILE A 29 11.88 0.95 -14.62
CA ILE A 29 10.66 1.35 -13.94
C ILE A 29 10.82 1.12 -12.42
N ALA A 30 10.83 2.21 -11.65
CA ALA A 30 11.13 2.19 -10.21
C ALA A 30 10.16 1.35 -9.35
N SER A 31 8.96 1.05 -9.86
CA SER A 31 7.94 0.26 -9.18
C SER A 31 7.94 -1.22 -9.59
N GLU A 32 8.83 -1.64 -10.49
CA GLU A 32 8.93 -3.04 -10.90
C GLU A 32 10.09 -3.73 -10.20
N ASN A 33 9.95 -5.04 -10.00
CA ASN A 33 10.97 -5.89 -9.42
C ASN A 33 10.83 -7.35 -9.88
N VAL A 34 11.86 -8.16 -9.66
CA VAL A 34 11.86 -9.59 -9.96
C VAL A 34 11.72 -10.37 -8.67
N VAL A 35 10.61 -11.12 -8.55
CA VAL A 35 10.38 -11.98 -7.39
C VAL A 35 11.29 -13.21 -7.39
N SER A 36 11.55 -13.75 -6.19
CA SER A 36 12.32 -15.00 -6.08
C SER A 36 11.53 -16.20 -6.62
N ARG A 37 12.26 -17.24 -7.06
CA ARG A 37 11.66 -18.50 -7.48
C ARG A 37 10.77 -19.14 -6.42
N ALA A 38 11.14 -19.05 -5.14
CA ALA A 38 10.33 -19.57 -4.03
C ALA A 38 8.95 -18.88 -3.93
N VAL A 39 8.87 -17.59 -4.27
CA VAL A 39 7.59 -16.86 -4.33
C VAL A 39 6.74 -17.37 -5.50
N LEU A 40 7.34 -17.55 -6.68
CA LEU A 40 6.64 -18.10 -7.84
C LEU A 40 6.08 -19.51 -7.57
N GLU A 41 6.88 -20.37 -6.92
CA GLU A 41 6.47 -21.72 -6.52
C GLU A 41 5.26 -21.70 -5.56
N ALA A 42 5.23 -20.77 -4.59
CA ALA A 42 4.09 -20.63 -3.68
C ALA A 42 2.84 -20.09 -4.39
N MET A 43 2.99 -19.10 -5.27
CA MET A 43 1.87 -18.46 -5.99
C MET A 43 1.12 -19.42 -6.93
N GLY A 44 1.84 -20.38 -7.54
CA GLY A 44 1.25 -21.41 -8.41
C GLY A 44 0.82 -22.70 -7.69
N SER A 45 0.76 -22.70 -6.35
CA SER A 45 0.51 -23.91 -5.56
C SER A 45 -0.98 -24.23 -5.37
N ILE A 46 -1.25 -25.42 -4.81
CA ILE A 46 -2.61 -25.91 -4.49
C ILE A 46 -3.37 -25.00 -3.51
N MET A 47 -2.67 -24.09 -2.81
CA MET A 47 -3.29 -23.16 -1.86
C MET A 47 -4.37 -22.30 -2.50
N THR A 48 -4.29 -22.04 -3.82
CA THR A 48 -5.27 -21.29 -4.60
C THR A 48 -6.66 -21.94 -4.65
N ASN A 49 -6.76 -23.25 -4.45
CA ASN A 49 -8.02 -23.99 -4.59
C ASN A 49 -8.98 -23.79 -3.41
N LYS A 50 -8.52 -23.18 -2.31
CA LYS A 50 -9.30 -23.11 -1.08
C LYS A 50 -9.93 -21.73 -0.89
N TYR A 51 -11.24 -21.74 -0.72
CA TYR A 51 -11.99 -20.59 -0.23
C TYR A 51 -11.93 -20.52 1.31
N ALA A 52 -11.29 -19.49 1.85
CA ALA A 52 -11.01 -19.35 3.29
C ALA A 52 -11.52 -18.00 3.87
N GLU A 53 -12.80 -17.71 3.66
CA GLU A 53 -13.41 -16.47 4.12
C GLU A 53 -13.41 -16.32 5.64
N GLY A 54 -13.12 -15.11 6.13
CA GLY A 54 -12.97 -14.78 7.55
C GLY A 54 -11.50 -14.64 7.95
N TYR A 55 -11.21 -14.81 9.24
CA TYR A 55 -9.85 -14.78 9.79
C TYR A 55 -9.52 -16.11 10.47
N PRO A 56 -8.23 -16.41 10.72
CA PRO A 56 -7.83 -17.63 11.43
C PRO A 56 -8.61 -17.85 12.73
N GLY A 57 -9.13 -19.07 12.92
CA GLY A 57 -9.99 -19.44 14.06
C GLY A 57 -11.42 -18.89 14.02
N LYS A 58 -11.77 -18.04 13.05
CA LYS A 58 -13.11 -17.48 12.83
C LYS A 58 -13.46 -17.50 11.33
N ARG A 59 -13.33 -18.67 10.71
CA ARG A 59 -13.68 -18.89 9.31
C ARG A 59 -15.17 -19.16 9.14
N TYR A 60 -15.74 -18.70 8.04
CA TYR A 60 -17.12 -19.03 7.67
C TYR A 60 -17.26 -20.47 7.12
N TYR A 61 -16.15 -21.04 6.62
CA TYR A 61 -16.11 -22.37 6.03
C TYR A 61 -15.08 -23.28 6.72
N GLY A 62 -15.38 -24.58 6.78
CA GLY A 62 -14.49 -25.60 7.34
C GLY A 62 -13.30 -25.95 6.42
N GLY A 63 -12.32 -26.70 6.95
CA GLY A 63 -11.17 -27.20 6.19
C GLY A 63 -10.13 -26.13 5.84
N CYS A 64 -9.93 -25.14 6.72
CA CYS A 64 -8.97 -24.06 6.56
C CYS A 64 -7.72 -24.24 7.46
N GLU A 65 -7.50 -25.44 8.00
CA GLU A 65 -6.48 -25.72 9.02
C GLU A 65 -5.06 -25.28 8.60
N PHE A 66 -4.68 -25.51 7.35
CA PHE A 66 -3.37 -25.09 6.82
C PHE A 66 -3.37 -23.63 6.35
N HIS A 67 -4.50 -23.10 5.90
CA HIS A 67 -4.63 -21.68 5.53
C HIS A 67 -4.51 -20.77 6.75
N ASP A 68 -5.07 -21.18 7.89
CA ASP A 68 -4.92 -20.48 9.16
C ASP A 68 -3.46 -20.42 9.60
N VAL A 69 -2.73 -21.53 9.46
CA VAL A 69 -1.29 -21.59 9.78
C VAL A 69 -0.49 -20.65 8.88
N VAL A 70 -0.72 -20.70 7.57
CA VAL A 70 0.01 -19.84 6.61
C VAL A 70 -0.31 -18.35 6.82
N GLU A 71 -1.58 -18.01 7.05
CA GLU A 71 -1.98 -16.63 7.29
C GLU A 71 -1.39 -16.07 8.60
N ASN A 72 -1.42 -16.85 9.68
CA ASN A 72 -0.78 -16.45 10.94
C ASN A 72 0.74 -16.30 10.77
N LEU A 73 1.40 -17.24 10.09
CA LEU A 73 2.84 -17.15 9.83
C LEU A 73 3.21 -15.89 9.02
N ALA A 74 2.40 -15.53 8.03
CA ALA A 74 2.59 -14.30 7.26
C ALA A 74 2.44 -13.05 8.14
N ARG A 75 1.39 -13.00 8.97
CA ARG A 75 1.14 -11.89 9.91
C ARG A 75 2.29 -11.74 10.91
N ASP A 76 2.73 -12.84 11.54
CA ASP A 76 3.80 -12.84 12.52
C ASP A 76 5.13 -12.36 11.92
N ARG A 77 5.43 -12.81 10.68
CA ARG A 77 6.62 -12.36 9.95
C ARG A 77 6.56 -10.86 9.64
N LEU A 78 5.41 -10.33 9.22
CA LEU A 78 5.27 -8.89 8.98
C LEU A 78 5.38 -8.08 10.28
N CYS A 79 4.71 -8.51 11.35
CA CYS A 79 4.82 -7.86 12.65
C CYS A 79 6.27 -7.83 13.13
N LYS A 80 7.00 -8.94 13.01
CA LYS A 80 8.43 -9.02 13.35
C LYS A 80 9.29 -8.14 12.44
N LEU A 81 9.04 -8.13 11.13
CA LEU A 81 9.82 -7.36 10.15
C LEU A 81 9.68 -5.85 10.36
N PHE A 82 8.47 -5.38 10.68
CA PHE A 82 8.17 -3.95 10.80
C PHE A 82 8.04 -3.45 12.25
N GLY A 83 8.21 -4.33 13.25
CA GLY A 83 7.97 -4.00 14.65
C GLY A 83 6.53 -3.56 14.92
N ALA A 84 5.56 -4.14 14.20
CA ALA A 84 4.15 -3.79 14.32
C ALA A 84 3.44 -4.70 15.34
N GLU A 85 2.43 -4.17 16.02
CA GLU A 85 1.58 -4.95 16.93
C GLU A 85 0.62 -5.86 16.16
N HIS A 86 0.11 -5.38 15.02
CA HIS A 86 -0.85 -6.08 14.19
C HIS A 86 -0.53 -5.92 12.70
N ALA A 87 -0.88 -6.95 11.93
CA ALA A 87 -0.81 -6.96 10.47
C ALA A 87 -2.05 -7.62 9.87
N ASN A 88 -2.52 -7.07 8.75
CA ASN A 88 -3.51 -7.67 7.88
C ASN A 88 -2.84 -8.01 6.54
N VAL A 89 -2.94 -9.27 6.12
CA VAL A 89 -2.29 -9.83 4.93
C VAL A 89 -3.27 -10.21 3.82
N GLN A 90 -4.56 -9.86 3.98
CA GLN A 90 -5.61 -10.21 3.03
C GLN A 90 -5.83 -9.23 1.87
N PRO A 91 -5.47 -7.92 1.92
CA PRO A 91 -5.66 -7.04 0.77
C PRO A 91 -4.94 -7.54 -0.48
N HIS A 92 -5.65 -7.63 -1.61
CA HIS A 92 -5.08 -8.19 -2.85
C HIS A 92 -4.08 -7.25 -3.55
N SER A 93 -4.09 -5.97 -3.22
CA SER A 93 -3.15 -4.97 -3.76
C SER A 93 -3.06 -3.73 -2.87
N GLY A 94 -2.06 -2.89 -3.10
CA GLY A 94 -1.88 -1.64 -2.36
C GLY A 94 -3.06 -0.67 -2.43
N SER A 95 -3.75 -0.59 -3.59
CA SER A 95 -4.94 0.25 -3.74
C SER A 95 -6.11 -0.22 -2.87
N GLN A 96 -6.31 -1.54 -2.74
CA GLN A 96 -7.36 -2.10 -1.88
C GLN A 96 -6.99 -1.99 -0.40
N ALA A 97 -5.70 -2.10 -0.06
CA ALA A 97 -5.24 -1.84 1.31
C ALA A 97 -5.57 -0.41 1.75
N ASN A 98 -5.34 0.59 0.90
CA ASN A 98 -5.75 1.98 1.16
C ASN A 98 -7.26 2.12 1.33
N GLN A 99 -8.04 1.50 0.44
CA GLN A 99 -9.50 1.53 0.53
C GLN A 99 -10.01 0.92 1.84
N ALA A 100 -9.44 -0.21 2.28
CA ALA A 100 -9.80 -0.84 3.55
C ALA A 100 -9.53 0.08 4.75
N VAL A 101 -8.41 0.81 4.74
CA VAL A 101 -8.10 1.80 5.78
C VAL A 101 -9.11 2.95 5.77
N TYR A 102 -9.37 3.55 4.62
CA TYR A 102 -10.34 4.65 4.54
C TYR A 102 -11.74 4.20 4.96
N PHE A 103 -12.16 3.02 4.51
CA PHE A 103 -13.47 2.47 4.87
C PHE A 103 -13.59 2.19 6.37
N ALA A 104 -12.53 1.71 7.01
CA ALA A 104 -12.55 1.41 8.45
C ALA A 104 -12.63 2.66 9.34
N TYR A 105 -12.07 3.80 8.91
CA TYR A 105 -11.90 4.98 9.76
C TYR A 105 -12.67 6.23 9.31
N LEU A 106 -13.15 6.26 8.06
CA LEU A 106 -13.79 7.43 7.46
C LEU A 106 -15.22 7.13 7.04
N ASN A 107 -16.08 8.10 7.28
CA ASN A 107 -17.43 8.16 6.73
C ASN A 107 -17.39 8.75 5.32
N TYR A 108 -18.42 8.45 4.53
CA TYR A 108 -18.64 9.07 3.22
C TYR A 108 -18.59 10.61 3.33
N LYS A 109 -17.89 11.26 2.38
CA LYS A 109 -17.61 12.70 2.33
C LYS A 109 -16.68 13.27 3.42
N ASP A 110 -16.08 12.43 4.25
CA ASP A 110 -14.99 12.91 5.10
C ASP A 110 -13.84 13.49 4.28
N ARG A 111 -13.11 14.40 4.91
CA ARG A 111 -12.02 15.14 4.28
C ARG A 111 -10.72 14.35 4.39
N ILE A 112 -10.06 14.13 3.27
CA ILE A 112 -8.73 13.53 3.18
C ILE A 112 -7.78 14.54 2.56
N MET A 113 -6.59 14.65 3.12
CA MET A 113 -5.51 15.42 2.54
C MET A 113 -4.45 14.48 1.94
N SER A 114 -4.03 14.70 0.69
CA SER A 114 -3.06 13.84 -0.01
C SER A 114 -2.18 14.59 -1.00
N GLN A 115 -1.03 14.01 -1.37
CA GLN A 115 -0.16 14.62 -2.38
C GLN A 115 -0.81 14.61 -3.77
N SER A 116 -0.65 15.71 -4.51
CA SER A 116 -1.14 15.81 -5.90
C SER A 116 -0.50 14.76 -6.82
N LEU A 117 -1.29 14.17 -7.72
CA LEU A 117 -0.81 13.16 -8.67
C LEU A 117 0.31 13.68 -9.58
N THR A 118 0.23 14.94 -10.02
CA THR A 118 1.26 15.57 -10.86
C THR A 118 2.55 15.90 -10.12
N GLN A 119 2.56 15.74 -8.81
CA GLN A 119 3.70 16.06 -7.95
C GLN A 119 4.10 14.85 -7.08
N GLY A 120 3.84 13.64 -7.54
CA GLY A 120 4.29 12.41 -6.89
C GLY A 120 3.28 11.74 -5.95
N GLY A 121 2.01 12.13 -6.02
CA GLY A 121 0.89 11.39 -5.43
C GLY A 121 0.58 10.10 -6.17
N HIS A 122 -0.39 9.34 -5.65
CA HIS A 122 -0.84 8.08 -6.23
C HIS A 122 -2.38 8.06 -6.37
N LEU A 123 -2.88 7.34 -7.38
CA LEU A 123 -4.31 7.33 -7.72
C LEU A 123 -5.23 6.96 -6.54
N SER A 124 -4.80 6.01 -5.72
CA SER A 124 -5.57 5.54 -4.56
C SER A 124 -5.61 6.53 -3.38
N HIS A 125 -4.97 7.69 -3.48
CA HIS A 125 -5.02 8.72 -2.43
C HIS A 125 -6.02 9.84 -2.72
N GLY A 126 -6.97 9.62 -3.63
CA GLY A 126 -8.06 10.55 -3.88
C GLY A 126 -8.15 11.10 -5.29
N SER A 127 -7.52 10.44 -6.27
CA SER A 127 -7.80 10.78 -7.67
C SER A 127 -9.30 10.59 -7.98
N PRO A 128 -9.96 11.50 -8.73
CA PRO A 128 -11.40 11.43 -9.01
C PRO A 128 -11.80 10.19 -9.82
N VAL A 129 -10.85 9.56 -10.52
CA VAL A 129 -11.09 8.29 -11.24
C VAL A 129 -11.06 7.07 -10.31
N ASN A 130 -10.52 7.20 -9.08
CA ASN A 130 -10.50 6.16 -8.07
C ASN A 130 -11.70 6.30 -7.11
N ILE A 131 -12.16 5.20 -6.52
CA ILE A 131 -13.26 5.19 -5.55
C ILE A 131 -13.02 6.15 -4.38
N THR A 132 -11.77 6.30 -3.94
CA THR A 132 -11.37 7.21 -2.87
C THR A 132 -11.72 8.66 -3.22
N GLY A 133 -11.42 9.11 -4.44
CA GLY A 133 -11.75 10.47 -4.89
C GLY A 133 -13.23 10.69 -5.20
N ARG A 134 -13.99 9.60 -5.43
CA ARG A 134 -15.46 9.67 -5.58
C ARG A 134 -16.19 9.72 -4.24
N TRP A 135 -15.65 9.08 -3.21
CA TRP A 135 -16.32 8.90 -1.93
C TRP A 135 -15.98 9.96 -0.88
N TYR A 136 -14.77 10.51 -0.93
CA TYR A 136 -14.27 11.43 0.08
C TYR A 136 -13.98 12.81 -0.52
N SER A 137 -13.92 13.84 0.33
CA SER A 137 -13.53 15.18 -0.09
C SER A 137 -12.01 15.33 -0.02
N ILE A 138 -11.36 15.44 -1.17
CA ILE A 138 -9.90 15.38 -1.27
C ILE A 138 -9.31 16.79 -1.39
N PHE A 139 -8.29 17.07 -0.59
CA PHE A 139 -7.48 18.28 -0.65
C PHE A 139 -6.04 17.92 -0.95
N HIS A 140 -5.48 18.56 -1.97
CA HIS A 140 -4.14 18.24 -2.42
C HIS A 140 -3.09 19.19 -1.84
N TYR A 141 -1.99 18.61 -1.37
CA TYR A 141 -0.75 19.36 -1.14
C TYR A 141 0.30 18.98 -2.19
N GLY A 142 1.33 19.80 -2.28
CA GLY A 142 2.36 19.70 -3.30
C GLY A 142 3.78 19.70 -2.77
N VAL A 143 4.70 19.88 -3.71
CA VAL A 143 6.10 20.22 -3.43
C VAL A 143 6.33 21.70 -3.74
N ASP A 144 7.30 22.27 -3.05
CA ASP A 144 7.85 23.58 -3.38
C ASP A 144 8.52 23.53 -4.77
N SER A 145 8.25 24.54 -5.61
CA SER A 145 8.65 24.52 -7.01
C SER A 145 10.15 24.76 -7.24
N GLU A 146 10.86 25.32 -6.28
CA GLU A 146 12.30 25.60 -6.40
C GLU A 146 13.14 24.45 -5.84
N THR A 147 12.74 23.93 -4.68
CA THR A 147 13.46 22.87 -3.96
C THR A 147 13.01 21.47 -4.35
N GLU A 148 11.84 21.32 -4.99
CA GLU A 148 11.19 20.05 -5.32
C GLU A 148 10.95 19.16 -4.08
N THR A 149 10.88 19.77 -2.89
CA THR A 149 10.63 19.10 -1.61
C THR A 149 9.23 19.41 -1.07
N LEU A 150 8.74 18.60 -0.13
CA LEU A 150 7.43 18.84 0.49
C LEU A 150 7.42 20.23 1.18
N ASP A 151 6.46 21.07 0.78
CA ASP A 151 6.22 22.36 1.44
C ASP A 151 5.40 22.12 2.72
N TYR A 152 6.11 21.94 3.83
CA TYR A 152 5.48 21.68 5.13
C TYR A 152 4.66 22.88 5.65
N ALA A 153 4.98 24.11 5.25
CA ALA A 153 4.22 25.29 5.65
C ALA A 153 2.86 25.29 4.95
N ALA A 154 2.84 25.11 3.63
CA ALA A 154 1.58 24.97 2.89
C ALA A 154 0.77 23.76 3.35
N ILE A 155 1.42 22.62 3.67
CA ILE A 155 0.74 21.45 4.24
C ILE A 155 0.07 21.78 5.58
N GLU A 156 0.75 22.52 6.46
CA GLU A 156 0.20 22.94 7.76
C GLU A 156 -1.00 23.90 7.58
N ASP A 157 -0.91 24.86 6.66
CA ASP A 157 -1.99 25.79 6.35
C ASP A 157 -3.23 25.09 5.75
N ILE A 158 -3.04 24.14 4.84
CA ILE A 158 -4.12 23.31 4.29
C ILE A 158 -4.74 22.45 5.40
N ALA A 159 -3.92 21.83 6.24
CA ALA A 159 -4.42 21.03 7.36
C ALA A 159 -5.25 21.86 8.34
N GLY A 160 -4.81 23.08 8.68
CA GLY A 160 -5.54 24.00 9.56
C GLY A 160 -6.85 24.49 8.94
N SER A 161 -6.84 24.87 7.67
CA SER A 161 -8.02 25.43 6.98
C SER A 161 -9.07 24.36 6.62
N GLN A 162 -8.63 23.18 6.18
CA GLN A 162 -9.52 22.12 5.72
C GLN A 162 -9.89 21.12 6.81
N ASN A 163 -9.12 21.06 7.91
CA ASN A 163 -9.34 20.17 9.04
C ASN A 163 -9.62 18.72 8.61
N PRO A 164 -8.68 18.07 7.89
CA PRO A 164 -8.88 16.73 7.33
C PRO A 164 -8.99 15.68 8.44
N ARG A 165 -9.82 14.65 8.20
CA ARG A 165 -9.96 13.50 9.11
C ARG A 165 -8.82 12.48 8.93
N SER A 166 -8.20 12.45 7.75
CA SER A 166 -7.03 11.63 7.44
C SER A 166 -6.04 12.40 6.57
N SER A 167 -4.75 12.14 6.78
CA SER A 167 -3.68 12.58 5.88
C SER A 167 -2.98 11.37 5.28
N SER A 168 -2.84 11.36 3.96
CA SER A 168 -2.18 10.30 3.21
C SER A 168 -0.93 10.84 2.55
N ALA A 169 0.22 10.50 3.14
CA ALA A 169 1.51 10.80 2.55
C ALA A 169 2.03 9.57 1.84
N VAL A 170 2.39 9.67 0.56
CA VAL A 170 3.18 8.68 -0.18
C VAL A 170 4.10 9.43 -1.13
N GLN A 171 5.36 8.98 -1.18
CA GLN A 171 6.42 9.54 -2.02
C GLN A 171 6.50 8.71 -3.32
N ALA A 172 6.14 9.28 -4.47
CA ALA A 172 6.74 8.87 -5.75
C ALA A 172 8.11 9.57 -5.90
N PRO A 173 9.00 9.16 -6.82
CA PRO A 173 10.37 9.65 -6.86
C PRO A 173 10.42 11.09 -7.38
N THR A 174 10.19 12.07 -6.51
CA THR A 174 10.68 13.43 -6.69
C THR A 174 12.17 13.46 -6.32
N ARG A 175 12.92 14.39 -6.91
CA ARG A 175 14.38 14.41 -6.96
C ARG A 175 15.00 14.81 -5.63
N ALA A 176 14.70 14.09 -4.56
CA ALA A 176 15.41 14.18 -3.30
C ALA A 176 15.37 12.82 -2.61
N ARG A 177 16.55 12.31 -2.27
CA ARG A 177 16.76 11.32 -1.21
C ARG A 177 16.35 11.87 0.17
N SER A 178 15.26 12.64 0.26
CA SER A 178 14.67 13.01 1.53
C SER A 178 13.79 11.83 1.94
N THR A 179 14.38 10.91 2.72
CA THR A 179 13.56 10.08 3.61
C THR A 179 12.58 11.00 4.31
N LEU A 180 11.29 10.63 4.36
CA LEU A 180 10.28 11.37 5.10
C LEU A 180 10.77 11.48 6.55
N ARG A 181 11.45 12.58 6.87
CA ARG A 181 11.97 12.82 8.21
C ARG A 181 10.73 13.10 9.02
N ARG A 182 10.27 12.14 9.83
CA ARG A 182 9.37 12.41 10.96
C ARG A 182 10.09 13.43 11.83
N SER A 183 9.95 14.71 11.50
CA SER A 183 10.48 15.79 12.31
C SER A 183 9.78 15.68 13.67
N ARG A 184 10.43 16.19 14.72
CA ARG A 184 9.87 16.22 16.09
C ARG A 184 8.52 16.96 16.21
N ARG A 185 7.96 17.44 15.09
CA ARG A 185 6.68 18.10 14.91
C ARG A 185 5.89 17.44 13.77
N SER A 186 5.50 16.17 13.93
CA SER A 186 4.20 15.76 13.36
C SER A 186 3.15 16.74 13.89
N PRO A 187 2.30 17.35 13.04
CA PRO A 187 1.22 18.20 13.54
C PRO A 187 0.49 17.43 14.64
N ARG A 188 0.40 18.03 15.83
CA ARG A 188 -0.32 17.40 16.94
C ARG A 188 -1.69 17.03 16.38
N PRO A 189 -2.19 15.79 16.56
CA PRO A 189 -3.60 15.56 16.38
C PRO A 189 -4.28 16.60 17.28
N SER A 190 -5.04 17.52 16.69
CA SER A 190 -6.03 18.24 17.49
C SER A 190 -6.90 17.19 18.17
N ALA A 191 -7.55 17.54 19.28
CA ALA A 191 -8.30 16.61 20.14
C ALA A 191 -9.43 15.78 19.46
N ARG A 192 -9.49 15.76 18.12
CA ARG A 192 -10.43 15.03 17.25
C ARG A 192 -9.78 14.19 16.13
N GLY A 193 -8.59 13.63 16.35
CA GLY A 193 -8.17 12.36 15.71
C GLY A 193 -7.91 12.36 14.20
N ALA A 194 -6.94 13.16 13.73
CA ALA A 194 -6.39 12.98 12.38
C ALA A 194 -5.36 11.82 12.37
N TRP A 195 -5.57 10.84 11.49
CA TRP A 195 -4.72 9.63 11.41
C TRP A 195 -3.75 9.69 10.23
N PRO A 196 -2.43 9.51 10.44
CA PRO A 196 -1.48 9.44 9.35
C PRO A 196 -1.49 8.07 8.69
N THR A 197 -1.62 8.04 7.37
CA THR A 197 -1.22 6.90 6.54
C THR A 197 0.13 7.22 5.88
N SER A 198 1.09 6.30 5.90
CA SER A 198 2.46 6.55 5.42
C SER A 198 3.08 5.32 4.75
N PRO A 199 3.95 5.49 3.73
CA PRO A 199 4.75 4.41 3.18
C PRO A 199 5.85 4.03 4.17
N ILE A 200 6.46 2.87 3.91
CA ILE A 200 7.47 2.25 4.75
C ILE A 200 8.71 3.16 4.87
N SER A 201 8.99 3.64 6.08
CA SER A 201 10.31 4.13 6.49
C SER A 201 10.63 3.65 7.93
N PRO A 202 11.91 3.40 8.28
CA PRO A 202 12.27 2.58 9.43
C PRO A 202 12.17 3.27 10.80
N ASP A 203 11.87 4.57 10.89
CA ASP A 203 12.07 5.30 12.15
C ASP A 203 10.81 5.56 12.99
N SER A 204 10.81 4.92 14.16
CA SER A 204 10.08 5.23 15.41
C SER A 204 8.54 5.28 15.37
N ALA A 205 7.93 4.20 15.83
CA ALA A 205 6.54 4.19 16.31
C ALA A 205 6.45 4.94 17.66
N ARG A 206 5.43 5.79 17.83
CA ARG A 206 5.02 6.33 19.14
C ARG A 206 3.75 5.58 19.57
N PRO A 207 3.58 5.27 20.87
CA PRO A 207 2.53 4.38 21.37
C PRO A 207 1.08 4.87 21.15
N ASP A 208 0.85 6.16 20.90
CA ASP A 208 -0.51 6.73 20.83
C ASP A 208 -1.00 7.07 19.41
N THR A 209 -0.33 6.57 18.36
CA THR A 209 -0.71 6.86 16.96
C THR A 209 -0.76 5.58 16.11
N ILE A 210 -1.96 5.07 15.86
CA ILE A 210 -2.20 4.02 14.85
C ILE A 210 -1.82 4.61 13.49
N THR A 211 -0.64 4.23 13.00
CA THR A 211 -0.17 4.58 11.66
C THR A 211 -0.53 3.42 10.76
N ALA A 212 -1.52 3.58 9.88
CA ALA A 212 -1.80 2.58 8.86
C ALA A 212 -0.72 2.69 7.78
N ARG A 213 0.18 1.69 7.75
CA ARG A 213 1.21 1.58 6.73
C ARG A 213 0.65 0.73 5.59
N SER A 214 0.32 1.37 4.48
CA SER A 214 -0.08 0.68 3.26
C SER A 214 1.10 0.57 2.32
N VAL A 215 1.22 -0.59 1.69
CA VAL A 215 2.24 -0.87 0.70
C VAL A 215 1.68 -0.43 -0.65
N SER A 216 1.74 0.86 -0.96
CA SER A 216 1.29 1.37 -2.27
C SER A 216 2.34 1.24 -3.37
N SER A 217 3.56 0.79 -3.05
CA SER A 217 4.71 0.84 -3.96
C SER A 217 5.68 -0.36 -3.87
N ILE A 218 5.26 -1.50 -3.32
CA ILE A 218 6.04 -2.75 -3.47
C ILE A 218 5.14 -3.74 -4.20
N SER A 219 5.34 -3.79 -5.51
CA SER A 219 4.97 -4.89 -6.39
C SER A 219 6.23 -5.35 -7.08
#